data_AF-A0A2S8GF33-F1
#
_entry.id   AF-A0A2S8GF33-F1
#
_cell.length_a   1.000
_cell.length_b   1.000
_cell.length_c   1.000
_cell.angle_alpha   90.00
_cell.angle_beta   90.00
_cell.angle_gamma   90.00
#
_symmetry.space_group_name_H-M   'P 1'
#
loop_
_entity.id
_entity.type
_entity.pdbx_description
1 polymer ?
#
loop_
_entity_poly.entity_id
_entity_poly.type
_entity_poly.pdbx_seq_one_letter_code
_entity_poly.pdbx_strand_id
1 'polypeptide(L)' 'MLVLTRKPGETIRIGDDIVITISQLKGGRVRVGIDAPAEMGIRRGELAVNGPQQEMPAAIPFYSHAGSHAENSYVG' A
#
# COMPACT_ATOMS: atom_id res chain seq x y z
N MET A 1 24.17 -2.50 0.45
CA MET A 1 23.97 -1.37 -0.48
C MET A 1 24.64 -1.72 -1.80
N LEU A 2 23.88 -1.76 -2.90
CA LEU A 2 24.39 -1.98 -4.25
C LEU A 2 24.34 -0.64 -5.01
N VAL A 3 25.41 -0.27 -5.70
CA VAL A 3 25.53 1.00 -6.41
C VAL A 3 25.72 0.74 -7.90
N LEU A 4 24.83 1.30 -8.72
CA LEU A 4 24.82 1.11 -10.18
C LEU A 4 24.70 2.46 -10.87
N THR A 5 25.55 2.71 -11.85
CA THR A 5 25.46 3.90 -12.71
C THR A 5 24.66 3.55 -13.96
N ARG A 6 23.60 4.30 -14.23
CA ARG A 6 22.72 4.10 -15.40
C ARG A 6 22.61 5.37 -16.25
N LYS A 7 22.57 5.21 -17.57
CA LYS A 7 22.25 6.25 -18.55
C LYS A 7 20.74 6.33 -18.79
N PRO A 8 20.21 7.44 -19.34
CA PRO A 8 18.84 7.49 -19.83
C PRO A 8 18.55 6.34 -20.80
N GLY A 9 17.40 5.68 -20.62
CA GLY A 9 16.99 4.49 -21.36
C GLY A 9 17.44 3.16 -20.75
N GLU A 10 18.38 3.16 -19.79
CA GLU A 10 18.82 1.94 -19.13
C GLU A 10 17.94 1.58 -17.93
N THR A 11 17.88 0.27 -17.65
CA THR A 11 17.02 -0.29 -16.60
C THR A 11 17.80 -1.05 -15.55
N ILE A 12 17.21 -1.17 -14.36
CA ILE A 12 17.64 -2.02 -13.25
C ILE A 12 16.45 -2.89 -12.89
N ARG A 13 16.66 -4.21 -12.78
CA ARG A 13 15.62 -5.16 -12.34
C ARG A 13 15.88 -5.57 -10.91
N ILE A 14 14.83 -5.65 -10.10
CA ILE A 14 14.87 -6.14 -8.72
C ILE A 14 13.90 -7.30 -8.63
N GLY A 15 14.43 -8.52 -8.44
CA GLY A 15 13.63 -9.73 -8.63
C GLY A 15 13.06 -9.80 -10.05
N ASP A 16 11.88 -10.41 -10.17
CA ASP A 16 11.22 -10.59 -11.46
C ASP A 16 10.20 -9.49 -11.78
N ASP A 17 9.62 -8.88 -10.74
CA ASP A 17 8.42 -8.03 -10.86
C ASP A 17 8.70 -6.52 -10.86
N ILE A 18 9.92 -6.09 -10.50
CA ILE A 18 10.25 -4.66 -10.38
C ILE A 18 11.26 -4.24 -11.43
N VAL A 19 10.92 -3.19 -12.19
CA VAL A 19 11.79 -2.57 -13.18
C VAL A 19 11.92 -1.08 -12.91
N ILE A 20 13.15 -0.63 -12.64
CA ILE A 20 13.49 0.79 -12.51
C ILE A 20 14.13 1.24 -13.80
N THR A 21 13.58 2.28 -14.42
CA THR A 21 14.08 2.86 -15.68
C THR A 21 14.56 4.29 -15.44
N ILE A 22 15.77 4.62 -15.88
CA ILE A 22 16.20 6.02 -15.91
C ILE A 22 15.65 6.65 -17.18
N SER A 23 14.58 7.45 -17.07
CA SER A 23 13.91 8.01 -18.26
C SER A 23 14.63 9.22 -18.84
N GLN A 24 15.15 10.11 -17.98
CA GLN A 24 15.77 11.37 -18.43
C GLN A 24 16.70 11.96 -17.39
N LEU A 25 17.72 12.68 -17.86
CA LEU A 25 18.55 13.58 -17.06
C LEU A 25 18.35 15.01 -17.57
N LYS A 26 17.96 15.94 -16.70
CA LYS A 26 17.82 17.37 -17.05
C LYS A 26 18.02 18.25 -15.83
N GLY A 27 18.92 19.23 -15.94
CA GLY A 27 19.13 20.24 -14.89
C GLY A 27 19.52 19.64 -13.54
N GLY A 28 20.38 18.63 -13.52
CA GLY A 28 20.78 17.92 -12.29
C GLY A 28 19.68 17.04 -11.67
N ARG A 29 18.50 16.94 -12.30
CA ARG A 29 17.41 16.07 -11.87
C ARG A 29 17.35 14.83 -12.74
N VAL A 30 16.97 13.73 -12.11
CA VAL A 30 16.74 12.44 -12.77
C VAL A 30 15.24 12.18 -12.79
N ARG A 31 14.71 11.78 -13.95
CA ARG A 31 13.38 11.20 -14.05
C ARG A 31 13.51 9.69 -14.00
N VAL A 32 12.83 9.07 -13.04
CA VAL A 32 12.86 7.63 -12.81
C VAL A 32 11.46 7.08 -13.06
N GLY A 33 11.35 6.10 -13.95
CA GLY A 33 10.17 5.25 -14.08
C GLY A 33 10.31 4.02 -13.20
N ILE A 34 9.24 3.62 -12.54
CA ILE A 34 9.21 2.41 -11.71
C ILE A 34 7.98 1.63 -12.16
N ASP A 35 8.20 0.41 -12.63
CA ASP A 35 7.17 -0.58 -12.88
C ASP A 35 7.24 -1.62 -11.76
N ALA A 36 6.11 -1.88 -11.12
CA ALA A 36 5.97 -2.81 -10.01
C ALA A 36 4.50 -3.26 -9.90
N PRO A 37 4.24 -4.39 -9.23
CA PRO A 37 2.87 -4.87 -8.98
C PRO A 37 2.01 -3.86 -8.21
N ALA A 38 0.70 -3.90 -8.42
CA ALA A 38 -0.25 -2.92 -7.86
C ALA A 38 -0.37 -3.01 -6.32
N GLU A 39 -0.15 -4.19 -5.76
CA GLU A 39 -0.10 -4.44 -4.33
C GLU A 39 1.12 -3.79 -3.65
N MET A 40 2.15 -3.41 -4.42
CA MET A 40 3.35 -2.77 -3.91
C MET A 40 3.24 -1.24 -3.97
N GLY A 41 3.05 -0.62 -2.81
CA GLY A 41 2.99 0.84 -2.72
C GLY A 41 4.34 1.51 -2.99
N ILE A 42 4.44 2.30 -4.07
CA ILE A 42 5.61 3.13 -4.37
C ILE A 42 5.40 4.53 -3.77
N ARG A 43 6.35 4.98 -2.95
CA ARG A 43 6.30 6.30 -2.28
C ARG A 43 7.61 7.05 -2.45
N ARG A 44 7.53 8.38 -2.39
CA ARG A 44 8.70 9.26 -2.35
C ARG A 44 9.26 9.26 -0.93
N GLY A 45 10.56 9.02 -0.77
CA GLY A 45 11.17 8.83 0.55
C GLY A 45 11.08 10.05 1.48
N GLU A 46 11.02 11.25 0.91
CA GLU A 46 10.82 12.51 1.63
C GLU A 46 9.38 12.70 2.12
N LEU A 47 8.42 11.95 1.58
CA LEU A 47 7.02 11.96 1.99
C LEU A 47 6.79 10.80 2.96
N ALA A 48 7.37 10.88 4.16
CA ALA A 48 7.15 9.89 5.20
C ALA A 48 5.66 9.84 5.57
N VAL A 49 5.06 8.65 5.43
CA VAL A 49 3.74 8.36 6.00
C VAL A 49 3.97 7.84 7.41
N ASN A 50 3.85 8.73 8.39
CA ASN A 50 3.58 8.33 9.76
C ASN A 50 2.11 7.89 9.83
N GLY A 51 1.83 6.70 9.34
CA GLY A 51 0.51 6.10 9.44
C GLY A 51 0.73 4.60 9.51
N PRO A 52 0.36 3.93 10.63
CA PRO A 52 0.45 2.48 10.69
C PRO A 52 -0.28 1.91 9.48
N GLN A 53 0.33 0.91 8.86
CA GLN A 53 -0.35 -0.01 7.96
C GLN A 53 -1.63 -0.44 8.70
N GLN A 54 -2.78 0.13 8.36
CA GLN A 54 -4.05 -0.35 8.91
C GLN A 54 -4.24 -1.74 8.31
N GLU A 55 -3.74 -2.75 9.01
CA GLU A 55 -4.28 -4.09 8.96
C GLU A 55 -5.78 -3.91 9.19
N MET A 56 -6.57 -4.05 8.13
CA MET A 56 -8.02 -4.12 8.28
C MET A 56 -8.27 -5.32 9.19
N PRO A 57 -8.83 -5.17 10.41
CA PRO A 57 -9.21 -6.34 11.17
C PRO A 57 -10.23 -7.12 10.36
N ALA A 58 -9.93 -8.39 10.13
CA ALA A 58 -10.84 -9.33 9.50
C ALA A 58 -12.20 -9.27 10.18
N ALA A 59 -13.24 -9.01 9.38
CA ALA A 59 -14.65 -9.21 9.65
C ALA A 59 -15.09 -9.05 11.11
N ILE A 60 -15.74 -7.92 11.44
CA ILE A 60 -16.69 -7.89 12.56
C ILE A 60 -17.78 -8.95 12.30
N PRO A 61 -17.94 -9.98 13.15
CA PRO A 61 -19.07 -10.88 13.02
C PRO A 61 -20.32 -10.09 13.38
N PHE A 62 -21.30 -10.15 12.49
CA PHE A 62 -22.62 -9.58 12.69
C PHE A 62 -23.25 -10.26 13.92
N TYR A 63 -23.41 -9.56 15.05
CA TYR A 63 -24.24 -10.08 16.14
C TYR A 63 -25.70 -10.05 15.69
N SER A 64 -26.19 -11.20 15.25
CA SER A 64 -27.62 -11.45 15.06
C SER A 64 -28.31 -11.25 16.41
N HIS A 65 -29.14 -10.21 16.51
CA HIS A 65 -30.00 -9.99 17.67
C HIS A 65 -31.09 -11.08 17.68
N ALA A 66 -30.79 -12.21 18.31
CA ALA A 66 -31.77 -13.21 18.68
C ALA A 66 -32.31 -12.88 20.07
N GLY A 67 -33.63 -12.68 20.16
CA GLY A 67 -34.39 -12.85 21.41
C GLY A 67 -34.86 -11.58 22.10
N SER A 68 -35.88 -10.91 21.56
CA SER A 68 -36.79 -10.06 22.37
C SER A 68 -38.15 -10.76 22.49
N HIS A 69 -38.19 -11.83 23.27
CA HIS A 69 -39.42 -12.32 23.90
C HIS A 69 -39.16 -12.32 25.40
N ALA A 70 -39.57 -11.25 26.07
CA ALA A 70 -39.84 -11.26 27.49
C ALA A 70 -41.13 -10.46 27.69
N GLU A 71 -42.16 -11.22 28.01
CA GLU A 71 -43.46 -10.74 28.48
C GLU A 71 -43.28 -9.65 29.54
N ASN A 72 -44.02 -8.56 29.40
CA ASN A 72 -44.39 -7.76 30.56
C ASN A 72 -45.90 -7.85 30.72
N SER A 73 -46.32 -9.02 31.22
CA SER A 73 -47.65 -9.27 31.78
C SER A 73 -47.50 -9.27 33.29
N TYR A 74 -47.71 -8.13 33.96
CA TYR A 74 -48.22 -8.14 35.32
C TYR A 74 -49.07 -6.89 35.56
N VAL A 75 -50.36 -7.16 35.68
CA VAL A 75 -51.41 -6.26 36.14
C VAL A 75 -51.50 -6.43 37.66
N GLY A 76 -51.65 -5.34 38.39
CA GLY A 76 -51.85 -5.32 39.85
C GLY A 76 -51.71 -3.92 40.40
#